data_AF-A0A4U6XR06-F1
#
_entry.id   AF-A0A4U6XR06-F1
#
_cell.length_a   1.000
_cell.length_b   1.000
_cell.length_c   1.000
_cell.angle_alpha   90.00
_cell.angle_beta   90.00
_cell.angle_gamma   90.00
#
_symmetry.space_group_name_H-M   'P 1'
#
loop_
_entity.id
_entity.type
_entity.pdbx_description
1 polymer ?
#
loop_
_entity_poly.entity_id
_entity_poly.type
_entity_poly.pdbx_seq_one_letter_code
_entity_poly.pdbx_strand_id
1 'polypeptide(L)'
;MESDEMHIGHLLSAIIAGLTIAQATLIREISPATSLPEEAAAAVERKEIRSQSAKYFREASFSAHYDARFASKPLNETAQRDAVKVLVQTYLATLADLGVQTWLMHGSLLGWWWNKQAWNFTHTSFDHGAAKTRQILPWDSDADVQVTEDGITFLAAYYNMTTWYFEYSSIPQGRFFQLEVNPNYHQGQDNSDEGNVVDARWIDMDSGLFIDVTAVRYVKDHPEGAGVLASKDGHEFRDTYLYPLLETTFVGVKAKIPYKYREMLVAEYGEKALSQKEFKKFIDDKMEWVPNDEL
;
A
#
# COMPACT_ATOMS: atom_id res chain seq x y z
N MET A 1 21.20 33.46 58.63
CA MET A 1 21.82 34.79 58.45
C MET A 1 20.71 35.64 57.85
N GLU A 2 20.15 36.50 58.72
CA GLU A 2 19.08 37.53 58.55
C GLU A 2 17.73 37.09 57.93
N SER A 3 16.66 36.85 58.70
CA SER A 3 15.79 37.76 59.50
C SER A 3 14.79 38.54 58.62
N ASP A 4 13.52 38.16 58.59
CA ASP A 4 12.41 38.60 59.48
C ASP A 4 11.97 40.06 59.22
N GLU A 5 10.73 40.26 58.76
CA GLU A 5 9.75 41.09 59.50
C GLU A 5 8.33 41.00 58.93
N MET A 6 7.41 40.89 59.87
CA MET A 6 5.95 40.84 59.78
C MET A 6 5.44 41.97 60.67
N HIS A 7 4.47 42.79 60.23
CA HIS A 7 3.47 43.47 61.08
C HIS A 7 2.39 44.13 60.19
N ILE A 8 1.12 43.71 60.21
CA ILE A 8 0.01 44.06 61.13
C ILE A 8 -0.46 45.52 60.98
N GLY A 9 -1.75 45.72 60.65
CA GLY A 9 -2.39 47.04 60.69
C GLY A 9 -3.86 47.11 60.24
N HIS A 10 -4.78 46.59 61.05
CA HIS A 10 -6.16 47.05 61.35
C HIS A 10 -7.11 47.71 60.30
N LEU A 11 -8.27 47.06 60.12
CA LEU A 11 -9.65 47.57 60.26
C LEU A 11 -9.90 49.09 60.20
N LEU A 12 -10.85 49.52 59.34
CA LEU A 12 -12.06 50.26 59.75
C LEU A 12 -13.06 50.47 58.58
N SER A 13 -14.32 50.19 58.88
CA SER A 13 -15.53 50.57 58.13
C SER A 13 -15.67 52.09 57.98
N ALA A 14 -16.25 52.57 56.87
CA ALA A 14 -17.40 53.48 56.87
C ALA A 14 -17.84 53.87 55.45
N ILE A 15 -19.13 53.67 55.21
CA ILE A 15 -19.95 54.12 54.08
C ILE A 15 -20.13 55.64 54.15
N ILE A 16 -19.95 56.41 53.06
CA ILE A 16 -20.80 57.59 52.76
C ILE A 16 -20.98 57.74 51.24
N ALA A 17 -22.23 58.01 50.89
CA ALA A 17 -22.82 58.14 49.58
C ALA A 17 -22.38 59.37 48.78
N GLY A 18 -22.53 59.24 47.46
CA GLY A 18 -23.11 60.27 46.61
C GLY A 18 -22.16 61.34 46.07
N LEU A 19 -21.85 61.25 44.78
CA LEU A 19 -22.05 62.38 43.85
C LEU A 19 -22.12 61.83 42.43
N THR A 20 -23.31 61.92 41.82
CA THR A 20 -23.53 61.74 40.39
C THR A 20 -22.96 62.93 39.62
N ILE A 21 -22.06 62.69 38.68
CA ILE A 21 -21.82 63.59 37.55
C ILE A 21 -22.06 62.77 36.29
N ALA A 22 -23.05 63.20 35.51
CA ALA A 22 -23.36 62.66 34.21
C ALA A 22 -22.25 62.99 33.21
N GLN A 23 -21.78 61.99 32.46
CA GLN A 23 -21.18 62.19 31.14
C GLN A 23 -21.40 60.93 30.29
N ALA A 24 -21.77 61.19 29.04
CA ALA A 24 -22.41 60.25 28.11
C ALA A 24 -21.61 58.96 27.88
N THR A 25 -22.31 57.83 27.92
CA THR A 25 -21.75 56.53 27.52
C THR A 25 -21.62 56.51 26.00
N LEU A 26 -20.38 56.33 25.54
CA LEU A 26 -20.01 56.06 24.16
C LEU A 26 -20.78 54.83 23.66
N ILE A 27 -21.52 54.97 22.57
CA ILE A 27 -22.04 53.84 21.79
C ILE A 27 -20.81 53.03 21.36
N ARG A 28 -20.69 51.81 21.89
CA ARG A 28 -19.70 50.86 21.41
C ARG A 28 -20.23 50.33 20.09
N GLU A 29 -19.66 50.80 18.97
CA GLU A 29 -19.84 50.15 17.68
C GLU A 29 -19.43 48.69 17.81
N ILE A 30 -20.39 47.78 17.60
CA ILE A 30 -20.08 46.38 17.33
C ILE A 30 -19.57 46.36 15.88
N SER A 31 -18.25 46.47 15.74
CA SER A 31 -17.56 46.22 14.48
C SER A 31 -17.68 44.73 14.14
N PRO A 32 -18.10 44.33 12.93
CA PRO A 32 -18.14 42.94 12.52
C PRO A 32 -16.71 42.50 12.15
N ALA A 33 -15.90 42.18 13.15
CA ALA A 33 -14.57 41.66 12.93
C ALA A 33 -14.58 40.12 12.98
N THR A 34 -14.53 39.54 11.77
CA THR A 34 -13.57 38.48 11.42
C THR A 34 -13.65 37.14 12.19
N SER A 35 -14.73 36.37 12.01
CA SER A 35 -14.73 34.90 12.25
C SER A 35 -14.80 34.07 10.96
N LEU A 36 -14.96 34.73 9.81
CA LEU A 36 -15.15 34.09 8.49
C LEU A 36 -14.01 33.16 8.04
N PRO A 37 -12.71 33.42 8.30
CA PRO A 37 -11.65 32.55 7.78
C PRO A 37 -11.59 31.20 8.50
N GLU A 38 -11.78 31.19 9.81
CA GLU A 38 -11.66 29.98 10.65
C GLU A 38 -12.91 29.10 10.53
N GLU A 39 -14.09 29.71 10.47
CA GLU A 39 -15.34 28.98 10.25
C GLU A 39 -15.46 28.45 8.82
N ALA A 40 -14.96 29.20 7.83
CA ALA A 40 -14.86 28.71 6.45
C ALA A 40 -13.80 27.61 6.31
N ALA A 41 -12.63 27.75 6.94
CA ALA A 41 -11.60 26.70 6.95
C ALA A 41 -12.13 25.43 7.61
N ALA A 42 -12.77 25.55 8.78
CA ALA A 42 -13.38 24.41 9.47
C ALA A 42 -14.59 23.83 8.72
N ALA A 43 -15.27 24.60 7.87
CA ALA A 43 -16.34 24.12 7.00
C ALA A 43 -15.78 23.41 5.75
N VAL A 44 -14.65 23.88 5.21
CA VAL A 44 -13.91 23.23 4.12
C VAL A 44 -13.31 21.92 4.62
N GLU A 45 -12.65 21.92 5.77
CA GLU A 45 -12.09 20.73 6.42
C GLU A 45 -13.19 19.72 6.76
N ARG A 46 -14.33 20.17 7.33
CA ARG A 46 -15.48 19.28 7.56
C ARG A 46 -16.11 18.75 6.27
N LYS A 47 -16.01 19.48 5.16
CA LYS A 47 -16.51 19.05 3.85
C LYS A 47 -15.56 18.05 3.19
N GLU A 48 -14.25 18.22 3.36
CA GLU A 48 -13.21 17.28 2.93
C GLU A 48 -13.29 15.96 3.73
N ILE A 49 -13.40 16.03 5.06
CA ILE A 49 -13.60 14.85 5.92
C ILE A 49 -14.89 14.10 5.55
N ARG A 50 -15.94 14.83 5.12
CA ARG A 50 -17.21 14.22 4.70
C ARG A 50 -17.20 13.73 3.25
N SER A 51 -16.21 14.11 2.43
CA SER A 51 -16.05 13.61 1.06
C SER A 51 -15.18 12.37 0.97
N GLN A 52 -14.30 12.14 1.95
CA GLN A 52 -13.51 10.90 1.99
C GLN A 52 -14.40 9.72 2.34
N SER A 53 -14.32 8.66 1.54
CA SER A 53 -15.09 7.46 1.78
C SER A 53 -14.52 6.71 2.99
N ALA A 54 -15.34 5.95 3.71
CA ALA A 54 -14.80 5.10 4.76
C ALA A 54 -13.81 4.11 4.13
N LYS A 55 -12.68 3.85 4.82
CA LYS A 55 -11.74 2.80 4.44
C LYS A 55 -12.51 1.49 4.21
N TYR A 56 -12.41 0.96 2.99
CA TYR A 56 -13.18 -0.21 2.57
C TYR A 56 -12.63 -1.50 3.16
N PHE A 57 -11.36 -1.78 2.89
CA PHE A 57 -10.70 -2.99 3.34
C PHE A 57 -10.35 -2.92 4.84
N ARG A 58 -10.48 -4.05 5.54
CA ARG A 58 -10.17 -4.15 6.98
C ARG A 58 -9.16 -5.24 7.24
N GLU A 59 -8.01 -4.83 7.76
CA GLU A 59 -6.93 -5.72 8.12
C GLU A 59 -7.12 -6.26 9.55
N ALA A 60 -6.57 -7.44 9.80
CA ALA A 60 -6.54 -8.04 11.12
C ALA A 60 -5.75 -7.15 12.09
N SER A 61 -6.17 -7.10 13.36
CA SER A 61 -5.56 -6.21 14.37
C SER A 61 -4.08 -6.48 14.64
N PHE A 62 -3.58 -7.67 14.25
CA PHE A 62 -2.20 -8.09 14.47
C PHE A 62 -1.29 -7.92 13.24
N SER A 63 -1.84 -7.64 12.04
CA SER A 63 -1.05 -7.51 10.82
C SER A 63 -1.82 -6.82 9.69
N ALA A 64 -1.12 -5.96 8.94
CA ALA A 64 -1.66 -5.28 7.77
C ALA A 64 -1.82 -6.20 6.54
N HIS A 65 -1.29 -7.42 6.56
CA HIS A 65 -1.30 -8.34 5.41
C HIS A 65 -2.35 -9.46 5.53
N TYR A 66 -3.22 -9.38 6.55
CA TYR A 66 -4.25 -10.38 6.83
C TYR A 66 -5.63 -9.73 6.85
N ASP A 67 -6.62 -10.36 6.25
CA ASP A 67 -8.01 -9.93 6.23
C ASP A 67 -8.69 -10.25 7.56
N ALA A 68 -9.31 -9.24 8.17
CA ALA A 68 -9.93 -9.37 9.50
C ALA A 68 -11.08 -10.39 9.57
N ARG A 69 -11.69 -10.76 8.44
CA ARG A 69 -12.81 -11.72 8.40
C ARG A 69 -12.34 -13.16 8.45
N PHE A 70 -11.16 -13.43 7.90
CA PHE A 70 -10.64 -14.80 7.71
C PHE A 70 -9.51 -15.14 8.67
N ALA A 71 -8.74 -14.15 9.13
CA ALA A 71 -7.58 -14.38 9.97
C ALA A 71 -7.88 -14.21 11.48
N SER A 72 -7.54 -15.23 12.28
CA SER A 72 -7.63 -15.16 13.76
C SER A 72 -6.27 -15.02 14.45
N LYS A 73 -5.18 -15.38 13.77
CA LYS A 73 -3.80 -15.29 14.23
C LYS A 73 -2.84 -15.31 13.04
N PRO A 74 -1.60 -14.80 13.18
CA PRO A 74 -0.62 -14.89 12.11
C PRO A 74 -0.17 -16.33 11.89
N LEU A 75 0.19 -16.67 10.66
CA LEU A 75 0.98 -17.87 10.37
C LEU A 75 2.41 -17.68 10.88
N ASN A 76 3.12 -18.80 11.09
CA ASN A 76 4.58 -18.71 11.25
C ASN A 76 5.24 -18.34 9.92
N GLU A 77 6.48 -17.87 9.98
CA GLU A 77 7.17 -17.30 8.81
C GLU A 77 7.27 -18.28 7.63
N THR A 78 7.63 -19.54 7.85
CA THR A 78 7.70 -20.54 6.78
C THR A 78 6.32 -20.75 6.13
N ALA A 79 5.28 -20.93 6.95
CA ALA A 79 3.92 -21.13 6.45
C ALA A 79 3.38 -19.89 5.72
N GLN A 80 3.72 -18.69 6.19
CA GLN A 80 3.38 -17.44 5.51
C GLN A 80 4.07 -17.36 4.15
N ARG A 81 5.38 -17.60 4.07
CA ARG A 81 6.12 -17.59 2.78
C ARG A 81 5.53 -18.57 1.78
N ASP A 82 5.16 -19.77 2.21
CA ASP A 82 4.55 -20.76 1.34
C ASP A 82 3.13 -20.38 0.91
N ALA A 83 2.34 -19.78 1.82
CA ALA A 83 1.02 -19.26 1.49
C ALA A 83 1.07 -18.10 0.48
N VAL A 84 2.00 -17.16 0.63
CA VAL A 84 2.17 -16.04 -0.33
C VAL A 84 2.56 -16.56 -1.72
N LYS A 85 3.42 -17.59 -1.81
CA LYS A 85 3.72 -18.23 -3.10
C LYS A 85 2.45 -18.78 -3.77
N VAL A 86 1.60 -19.48 -3.02
CA VAL A 86 0.34 -20.03 -3.54
C VAL A 86 -0.63 -18.92 -3.94
N LEU A 87 -0.72 -17.83 -3.15
CA LEU A 87 -1.52 -16.65 -3.50
C LEU A 87 -1.12 -16.08 -4.86
N VAL A 88 0.17 -15.86 -5.08
CA VAL A 88 0.67 -15.34 -6.36
C VAL A 88 0.43 -16.34 -7.50
N GLN A 89 0.66 -17.63 -7.27
CA GLN A 89 0.43 -18.67 -8.28
C GLN A 89 -1.03 -18.71 -8.74
N THR A 90 -1.96 -18.72 -7.78
CA THR A 90 -3.40 -18.81 -8.04
C THR A 90 -3.95 -17.52 -8.64
N TYR A 91 -3.47 -16.36 -8.18
CA TYR A 91 -3.79 -15.05 -8.77
C TYR A 91 -3.37 -15.01 -10.25
N LEU A 92 -2.09 -15.23 -10.56
CA LEU A 92 -1.58 -15.12 -11.93
C LEU A 92 -2.25 -16.12 -12.87
N ALA A 93 -2.52 -17.35 -12.42
CA ALA A 93 -3.26 -18.35 -13.18
C ALA A 93 -4.70 -17.88 -13.48
N THR A 94 -5.39 -17.34 -12.47
CA THR A 94 -6.77 -16.86 -12.62
C THR A 94 -6.84 -15.71 -13.63
N LEU A 95 -5.99 -14.68 -13.53
CA LEU A 95 -6.05 -13.55 -14.48
C LEU A 95 -5.64 -13.96 -15.89
N ALA A 96 -4.74 -14.92 -16.04
CA ALA A 96 -4.41 -15.49 -17.34
C ALA A 96 -5.63 -16.18 -17.97
N ASP A 97 -6.38 -16.99 -17.22
CA ASP A 97 -7.59 -17.67 -17.68
C ASP A 97 -8.73 -16.68 -18.00
N LEU A 98 -8.83 -15.60 -17.23
CA LEU A 98 -9.79 -14.52 -17.48
C LEU A 98 -9.38 -13.60 -18.66
N GLY A 99 -8.16 -13.74 -19.19
CA GLY A 99 -7.64 -12.88 -20.26
C GLY A 99 -7.33 -11.45 -19.80
N VAL A 100 -7.23 -11.20 -18.50
CA VAL A 100 -6.92 -9.90 -17.92
C VAL A 100 -5.41 -9.74 -17.82
N GLN A 101 -4.87 -8.66 -18.39
CA GLN A 101 -3.44 -8.40 -18.28
C GLN A 101 -3.08 -7.91 -16.89
N THR A 102 -2.12 -8.59 -16.27
CA THR A 102 -1.49 -8.20 -15.01
C THR A 102 0.02 -8.39 -15.10
N TRP A 103 0.79 -7.63 -14.33
CA TRP A 103 2.25 -7.71 -14.29
C TRP A 103 2.79 -7.47 -12.88
N LEU A 104 4.01 -7.94 -12.63
CA LEU A 104 4.73 -7.72 -11.37
C LEU A 104 5.28 -6.29 -11.31
N MET A 105 5.19 -5.67 -10.13
CA MET A 105 5.75 -4.34 -9.83
C MET A 105 6.48 -4.34 -8.49
N HIS A 106 7.08 -3.20 -8.13
CA HIS A 106 7.65 -2.94 -6.79
C HIS A 106 8.51 -4.10 -6.25
N GLY A 107 8.21 -4.61 -5.05
CA GLY A 107 8.96 -5.65 -4.38
C GLY A 107 8.93 -6.98 -5.12
N SER A 108 7.79 -7.32 -5.73
CA SER A 108 7.65 -8.54 -6.55
C SER A 108 8.52 -8.50 -7.82
N LEU A 109 8.61 -7.35 -8.48
CA LEU A 109 9.50 -7.18 -9.64
C LEU A 109 10.97 -7.21 -9.22
N LEU A 110 11.31 -6.64 -8.06
CA LEU A 110 12.66 -6.69 -7.50
C LEU A 110 13.07 -8.13 -7.13
N GLY A 111 12.16 -8.88 -6.50
CA GLY A 111 12.35 -10.30 -6.22
C GLY A 111 12.58 -11.09 -7.51
N TRP A 112 11.79 -10.84 -8.54
CA TRP A 112 12.01 -11.43 -9.87
C TRP A 112 13.40 -11.08 -10.44
N TRP A 113 13.86 -9.82 -10.33
CA TRP A 113 15.18 -9.40 -10.81
C TRP A 113 16.31 -10.20 -10.17
N TRP A 114 16.30 -10.34 -8.84
CA TRP A 114 17.34 -11.08 -8.11
C TRP A 114 17.35 -12.57 -8.44
N ASN A 115 16.18 -13.18 -8.63
CA ASN A 115 16.08 -14.56 -9.11
C ASN A 115 16.62 -14.73 -10.55
N LYS A 116 16.45 -13.73 -11.41
CA LYS A 116 17.04 -13.76 -12.76
C LYS A 116 18.56 -13.72 -12.69
N GLN A 117 19.13 -12.94 -11.77
CA GLN A 117 20.59 -12.93 -11.58
C GLN A 117 21.08 -14.30 -11.12
N ALA A 118 20.38 -14.95 -10.18
CA ALA A 118 20.64 -16.35 -9.80
C ALA A 118 20.78 -17.28 -11.01
N TRP A 119 19.83 -17.21 -11.93
CA TRP A 119 19.79 -18.05 -13.12
C TRP A 119 20.97 -17.84 -14.09
N ASN A 120 21.46 -16.61 -14.22
CA ASN A 120 22.57 -16.30 -15.13
C ASN A 120 23.93 -16.83 -14.62
N PHE A 121 24.07 -17.05 -13.32
CA PHE A 121 25.32 -17.56 -12.71
C PHE A 121 25.37 -19.09 -12.59
N THR A 122 24.24 -19.78 -12.54
CA THR A 122 24.19 -21.26 -12.39
C THR A 122 24.30 -22.04 -13.70
N HIS A 123 24.24 -21.39 -14.86
CA HIS A 123 24.30 -22.07 -16.17
C HIS A 123 25.72 -22.51 -16.59
N THR A 124 26.75 -22.27 -15.78
CA THR A 124 28.13 -22.72 -16.00
C THR A 124 28.51 -23.99 -15.23
N SER A 125 27.63 -24.51 -14.37
CA SER A 125 27.83 -25.76 -13.62
C SER A 125 26.82 -26.84 -14.02
N PHE A 126 27.33 -28.06 -14.22
CA PHE A 126 26.56 -29.25 -14.65
C PHE A 126 25.60 -29.81 -13.58
N ASP A 127 25.33 -29.07 -12.51
CA ASP A 127 24.53 -29.54 -11.39
C ASP A 127 23.06 -29.11 -11.57
N HIS A 128 22.25 -30.02 -12.12
CA HIS A 128 20.81 -29.85 -12.34
C HIS A 128 20.00 -30.03 -11.04
N GLY A 129 20.61 -29.71 -9.89
CA GLY A 129 20.03 -29.86 -8.56
C GLY A 129 18.95 -28.82 -8.30
N ALA A 130 17.73 -29.13 -8.78
CA ALA A 130 16.50 -28.38 -8.64
C ALA A 130 16.58 -26.93 -9.12
N ALA A 131 15.74 -26.58 -10.09
CA ALA A 131 15.30 -25.21 -10.28
C ALA A 131 14.78 -24.70 -8.92
N LYS A 132 15.63 -24.01 -8.14
CA LYS A 132 15.23 -23.19 -7.01
C LYS A 132 14.32 -22.13 -7.61
N THR A 133 13.04 -22.46 -7.58
CA THR A 133 11.92 -21.69 -8.11
C THR A 133 12.11 -20.24 -7.80
N ARG A 134 11.95 -19.35 -8.78
CA ARG A 134 12.05 -17.89 -8.65
C ARG A 134 11.17 -17.44 -7.47
N GLN A 135 11.77 -17.10 -6.32
CA GLN A 135 11.05 -16.87 -5.06
C GLN A 135 10.71 -15.40 -4.86
N ILE A 136 9.61 -15.15 -4.16
CA ILE A 136 9.37 -13.87 -3.49
C ILE A 136 10.55 -13.60 -2.55
N LEU A 137 10.91 -12.33 -2.33
CA LEU A 137 12.00 -12.02 -1.39
C LEU A 137 11.66 -12.65 -0.01
N PRO A 138 12.61 -13.27 0.70
CA PRO A 138 12.28 -14.07 1.88
C PRO A 138 11.60 -13.29 3.01
N TRP A 139 11.92 -12.01 3.15
CA TRP A 139 11.29 -11.12 4.15
C TRP A 139 10.05 -10.41 3.62
N ASP A 140 9.71 -10.61 2.35
CA ASP A 140 8.57 -9.97 1.73
C ASP A 140 7.30 -10.76 2.08
N SER A 141 6.38 -10.05 2.71
CA SER A 141 5.18 -10.62 3.32
C SER A 141 3.94 -10.52 2.43
N ASP A 142 4.05 -9.83 1.30
CA ASP A 142 3.00 -9.68 0.30
C ASP A 142 3.55 -9.85 -1.13
N ALA A 143 2.75 -9.46 -2.12
CA ALA A 143 3.16 -9.41 -3.50
C ALA A 143 2.48 -8.23 -4.19
N ASP A 144 3.24 -7.56 -5.05
CA ASP A 144 2.86 -6.35 -5.74
C ASP A 144 2.55 -6.66 -7.21
N VAL A 145 1.29 -6.51 -7.56
CA VAL A 145 0.78 -6.75 -8.91
C VAL A 145 -0.06 -5.58 -9.36
N GLN A 146 0.05 -5.27 -10.65
CA GLN A 146 -0.74 -4.23 -11.26
C GLN A 146 -1.61 -4.74 -12.41
N VAL A 147 -2.69 -4.02 -12.66
CA VAL A 147 -3.62 -4.19 -13.79
C VAL A 147 -3.92 -2.83 -14.42
N THR A 148 -4.50 -2.82 -15.62
CA THR A 148 -4.99 -1.59 -16.25
C THR A 148 -6.35 -1.16 -15.67
N GLU A 149 -6.73 0.10 -15.90
CA GLU A 149 -8.08 0.62 -15.62
C GLU A 149 -9.20 -0.26 -16.21
N ASP A 150 -9.06 -0.64 -17.48
CA ASP A 150 -10.02 -1.52 -18.15
C ASP A 150 -10.05 -2.90 -17.50
N GLY A 151 -8.89 -3.42 -17.09
CA GLY A 151 -8.75 -4.70 -16.40
C GLY A 151 -9.49 -4.71 -15.07
N ILE A 152 -9.27 -3.71 -14.21
CA ILE A 152 -9.99 -3.63 -12.93
C ILE A 152 -11.49 -3.38 -13.14
N THR A 153 -11.88 -2.59 -14.14
CA THR A 153 -13.28 -2.34 -14.47
C THR A 153 -13.99 -3.62 -14.90
N PHE A 154 -13.34 -4.45 -15.71
CA PHE A 154 -13.85 -5.75 -16.10
C PHE A 154 -14.00 -6.70 -14.90
N LEU A 155 -12.97 -6.77 -14.03
CA LEU A 155 -13.03 -7.58 -12.83
C LEU A 155 -14.15 -7.14 -11.88
N ALA A 156 -14.33 -5.83 -11.69
CA ALA A 156 -15.39 -5.27 -10.87
C ALA A 156 -16.79 -5.65 -11.39
N ALA A 157 -16.99 -5.55 -12.70
CA ALA A 157 -18.29 -5.77 -13.34
C ALA A 157 -18.72 -7.25 -13.35
N TYR A 158 -17.78 -8.18 -13.51
CA TYR A 158 -18.09 -9.58 -13.80
C TYR A 158 -17.62 -10.57 -12.74
N TYR A 159 -16.61 -10.23 -11.94
CA TYR A 159 -15.90 -11.17 -11.07
C TYR A 159 -15.76 -10.71 -9.61
N ASN A 160 -16.27 -9.54 -9.24
CA ASN A 160 -16.21 -9.10 -7.84
C ASN A 160 -16.88 -10.12 -6.90
N MET A 161 -16.24 -10.39 -5.75
CA MET A 161 -16.62 -11.38 -4.74
C MET A 161 -16.66 -12.83 -5.23
N THR A 162 -16.12 -13.12 -6.43
CA THR A 162 -16.05 -14.48 -6.94
C THR A 162 -14.99 -15.27 -6.18
N THR A 163 -15.23 -16.57 -6.02
CA THR A 163 -14.36 -17.48 -5.29
C THR A 163 -13.92 -18.62 -6.20
N TRP A 164 -12.65 -18.99 -6.11
CA TRP A 164 -12.04 -20.12 -6.82
C TRP A 164 -11.49 -21.13 -5.84
N TYR A 165 -11.56 -22.40 -6.19
CA TYR A 165 -10.93 -23.49 -5.43
C TYR A 165 -9.66 -23.94 -6.13
N PHE A 166 -8.56 -24.02 -5.39
CA PHE A 166 -7.29 -24.53 -5.88
C PHE A 166 -6.73 -25.59 -4.94
N GLU A 167 -6.12 -26.61 -5.54
CA GLU A 167 -5.37 -27.66 -4.85
C GLU A 167 -3.94 -27.66 -5.38
N TYR A 168 -2.97 -27.52 -4.48
CA TYR A 168 -1.54 -27.53 -4.77
C TYR A 168 -0.84 -28.51 -3.82
N SER A 169 0.37 -28.93 -4.16
CA SER A 169 1.17 -29.82 -3.31
C SER A 169 1.43 -29.24 -1.90
N SER A 170 1.52 -27.92 -1.77
CA SER A 170 1.66 -27.20 -0.49
C SER A 170 0.34 -27.02 0.27
N ILE A 171 -0.80 -27.17 -0.40
CA ILE A 171 -2.15 -27.10 0.18
C ILE A 171 -3.00 -28.29 -0.32
N PRO A 172 -2.66 -29.53 0.08
CA PRO A 172 -3.24 -30.74 -0.50
C PRO A 172 -4.73 -30.97 -0.15
N GLN A 173 -5.28 -30.24 0.81
CA GLN A 173 -6.72 -30.23 1.09
C GLN A 173 -7.49 -29.24 0.19
N GLY A 174 -6.74 -28.48 -0.60
CA GLY A 174 -7.17 -27.30 -1.33
C GLY A 174 -7.67 -26.17 -0.46
N ARG A 175 -7.80 -24.99 -1.06
CA ARG A 175 -8.26 -23.76 -0.41
C ARG A 175 -9.12 -22.94 -1.35
N PHE A 176 -9.97 -22.11 -0.75
CA PHE A 176 -10.76 -21.13 -1.47
C PHE A 176 -10.06 -19.79 -1.48
N PHE A 177 -10.02 -19.17 -2.65
CA PHE A 177 -9.45 -17.86 -2.88
C PHE A 177 -10.52 -16.92 -3.43
N GLN A 178 -10.59 -15.69 -2.93
CA GLN A 178 -11.60 -14.71 -3.34
C GLN A 178 -10.96 -13.49 -3.98
N LEU A 179 -11.53 -13.06 -5.11
CA LEU A 179 -11.29 -11.73 -5.65
C LEU A 179 -12.31 -10.76 -5.06
N GLU A 180 -11.83 -9.71 -4.40
CA GLU A 180 -12.68 -8.65 -3.90
C GLU A 180 -12.21 -7.29 -4.43
N VAL A 181 -13.10 -6.57 -5.11
CA VAL A 181 -12.81 -5.28 -5.70
C VAL A 181 -13.35 -4.16 -4.81
N ASN A 182 -12.49 -3.20 -4.49
CA ASN A 182 -12.85 -2.00 -3.73
C ASN A 182 -13.87 -1.18 -4.56
N PRO A 183 -15.06 -0.83 -4.04
CA PRO A 183 -16.04 0.01 -4.75
C PRO A 183 -15.48 1.36 -5.23
N ASN A 184 -14.43 1.85 -4.58
CA ASN A 184 -13.73 3.07 -4.95
C ASN A 184 -12.71 2.87 -6.10
N TYR A 185 -12.66 1.70 -6.76
CA TYR A 185 -11.68 1.40 -7.82
C TYR A 185 -11.72 2.37 -9.01
N HIS A 186 -12.78 3.15 -9.17
CA HIS A 186 -12.92 4.12 -10.26
C HIS A 186 -12.20 5.46 -9.98
N GLN A 187 -11.74 5.69 -8.74
CA GLN A 187 -11.02 6.90 -8.37
C GLN A 187 -9.59 6.87 -8.92
N GLY A 188 -9.13 7.99 -9.49
CA GLY A 188 -7.74 8.21 -9.88
C GLY A 188 -6.96 8.98 -8.81
N GLN A 189 -5.70 9.29 -9.12
CA GLN A 189 -4.76 10.01 -8.23
C GLN A 189 -5.29 11.37 -7.73
N ASP A 190 -6.07 12.09 -8.55
CA ASP A 190 -6.62 13.41 -8.21
C ASP A 190 -7.66 13.38 -7.07
N ASN A 191 -8.15 12.20 -6.70
CA ASN A 191 -9.08 11.97 -5.60
C ASN A 191 -8.42 11.10 -4.53
N SER A 192 -7.23 11.51 -4.05
CA SER A 192 -6.48 10.74 -3.07
C SER A 192 -7.32 10.49 -1.81
N ASP A 193 -7.69 9.23 -1.63
CA ASP A 193 -8.33 8.69 -0.43
C ASP A 193 -7.34 7.71 0.16
N GLU A 194 -6.58 8.15 1.17
CA GLU A 194 -5.55 7.35 1.84
C GLU A 194 -6.12 6.04 2.41
N GLY A 195 -7.42 5.98 2.68
CA GLY A 195 -8.11 4.78 3.12
C GLY A 195 -8.41 3.79 2.00
N ASN A 196 -8.31 4.18 0.73
CA ASN A 196 -8.79 3.43 -0.43
C ASN A 196 -7.81 3.41 -1.62
N VAL A 197 -6.51 3.40 -1.32
CA VAL A 197 -5.43 3.31 -2.31
C VAL A 197 -5.40 1.97 -3.06
N VAL A 198 -5.82 0.88 -2.43
CA VAL A 198 -5.88 -0.46 -3.03
C VAL A 198 -7.18 -0.65 -3.82
N ASP A 199 -7.05 -1.15 -5.04
CA ASP A 199 -8.18 -1.33 -5.96
C ASP A 199 -8.87 -2.70 -5.82
N ALA A 200 -8.12 -3.77 -5.53
CA ALA A 200 -8.69 -5.08 -5.24
C ALA A 200 -7.77 -5.92 -4.36
N ARG A 201 -8.29 -7.01 -3.81
CA ARG A 201 -7.54 -8.04 -3.10
C ARG A 201 -7.80 -9.42 -3.66
N TRP A 202 -6.76 -10.24 -3.70
CA TRP A 202 -6.86 -11.67 -3.87
C TRP A 202 -6.56 -12.35 -2.54
N ILE A 203 -7.57 -13.00 -1.95
CA ILE A 203 -7.58 -13.39 -0.54
C ILE A 203 -7.63 -14.90 -0.42
N ASP A 204 -6.70 -15.50 0.34
CA ASP A 204 -6.82 -16.88 0.82
C ASP A 204 -7.79 -16.90 2.00
N MET A 205 -8.97 -17.51 1.80
CA MET A 205 -10.04 -17.50 2.80
C MET A 205 -9.77 -18.42 4.01
N ASP A 206 -8.77 -19.30 3.93
CA ASP A 206 -8.40 -20.21 5.04
C ASP A 206 -7.42 -19.53 6.01
N SER A 207 -6.40 -18.87 5.48
CA SER A 207 -5.39 -18.18 6.29
C SER A 207 -5.73 -16.71 6.56
N GLY A 208 -6.52 -16.10 5.68
CA GLY A 208 -6.78 -14.67 5.60
C GLY A 208 -5.64 -13.84 5.01
N LEU A 209 -4.53 -14.45 4.57
CA LEU A 209 -3.52 -13.72 3.81
C LEU A 209 -4.10 -13.24 2.47
N PHE A 210 -3.64 -12.10 2.00
CA PHE A 210 -4.01 -11.57 0.70
C PHE A 210 -2.84 -10.92 -0.02
N ILE A 211 -3.02 -10.68 -1.31
CA ILE A 211 -2.18 -9.74 -2.08
C ILE A 211 -3.05 -8.59 -2.55
N ASP A 212 -2.49 -7.38 -2.51
CA ASP A 212 -3.13 -6.19 -3.01
C ASP A 212 -2.93 -6.08 -4.52
N VAL A 213 -3.99 -5.68 -5.22
CA VAL A 213 -4.01 -5.50 -6.67
C VAL A 213 -4.26 -4.03 -6.95
N THR A 214 -3.30 -3.39 -7.60
CA THR A 214 -3.33 -1.95 -7.89
C THR A 214 -3.64 -1.72 -9.36
N ALA A 215 -4.62 -0.88 -9.67
CA ALA A 215 -4.89 -0.49 -11.04
C ALA A 215 -4.16 0.82 -11.38
N VAL A 216 -3.61 0.89 -12.58
CA VAL A 216 -3.02 2.12 -13.13
C VAL A 216 -3.87 2.70 -14.24
N ARG A 217 -3.91 4.03 -14.30
CA ARG A 217 -4.78 4.83 -15.18
C ARG A 217 -3.97 5.88 -15.90
N TYR A 218 -4.34 6.21 -17.13
CA TYR A 218 -3.69 7.30 -17.85
C TYR A 218 -4.03 8.65 -17.23
N VAL A 219 -3.00 9.46 -16.95
CA VAL A 219 -3.16 10.83 -16.48
C VAL A 219 -3.38 11.74 -17.69
N LYS A 220 -4.61 12.27 -17.84
CA LYS A 220 -5.03 12.98 -19.06
C LYS A 220 -4.27 14.30 -19.28
N ASP A 221 -4.05 15.06 -18.21
CA ASP A 221 -3.49 16.42 -18.28
C ASP A 221 -2.12 16.51 -17.56
N HIS A 222 -1.32 15.45 -17.65
CA HIS A 222 -0.01 15.41 -17.00
C HIS A 222 0.93 16.49 -17.60
N PRO A 223 1.70 17.24 -16.77
CA PRO A 223 2.57 18.32 -17.25
C PRO A 223 3.62 17.90 -18.28
N GLU A 224 4.05 16.63 -18.25
CA GLU A 224 4.98 16.07 -19.22
C GLU A 224 4.33 15.47 -20.49
N GLY A 225 3.03 15.74 -20.69
CA GLY A 225 2.24 15.25 -21.82
C GLY A 225 1.64 13.85 -21.62
N ALA A 226 1.02 13.34 -22.68
CA ALA A 226 0.34 12.04 -22.67
C ALA A 226 1.30 10.86 -22.43
N GLY A 227 0.71 9.70 -22.11
CA GLY A 227 1.45 8.44 -21.93
C GLY A 227 1.95 8.19 -20.51
N VAL A 228 1.54 9.00 -19.53
CA VAL A 228 1.83 8.77 -18.11
C VAL A 228 0.68 7.97 -17.49
N LEU A 229 1.05 6.91 -16.78
CA LEU A 229 0.17 6.06 -15.99
C LEU A 229 0.41 6.37 -14.51
N ALA A 230 -0.65 6.40 -13.71
CA ALA A 230 -0.58 6.57 -12.27
C ALA A 230 -1.46 5.57 -11.53
N SER A 231 -0.99 5.10 -10.38
CA SER A 231 -1.80 4.46 -9.34
C SER A 231 -2.38 5.51 -8.38
N LYS A 232 -3.31 5.08 -7.51
CA LYS A 232 -4.02 5.97 -6.57
C LYS A 232 -3.13 6.58 -5.48
N ASP A 233 -2.04 5.90 -5.14
CA ASP A 233 -1.02 6.38 -4.22
C ASP A 233 -0.05 7.38 -4.88
N GLY A 234 -0.23 7.66 -6.17
CA GLY A 234 0.55 8.66 -6.92
C GLY A 234 1.86 8.13 -7.50
N HIS A 235 2.09 6.81 -7.51
CA HIS A 235 3.21 6.27 -8.27
C HIS A 235 2.95 6.42 -9.76
N GLU A 236 3.86 7.13 -10.45
CA GLU A 236 3.76 7.44 -11.87
C GLU A 236 4.87 6.79 -12.70
N PHE A 237 4.52 6.32 -13.89
CA PHE A 237 5.50 5.89 -14.88
C PHE A 237 4.96 6.04 -16.31
N ARG A 238 5.86 6.11 -17.28
CA ARG A 238 5.47 6.17 -18.69
C ARG A 238 5.09 4.80 -19.22
N ASP A 239 4.06 4.75 -20.05
CA ASP A 239 3.62 3.53 -20.73
C ASP A 239 4.72 2.91 -21.62
N THR A 240 5.64 3.72 -22.15
CA THR A 240 6.86 3.28 -22.88
C THR A 240 7.86 2.50 -22.02
N TYR A 241 7.71 2.51 -20.69
CA TYR A 241 8.47 1.68 -19.77
C TYR A 241 7.72 0.37 -19.49
N LEU A 242 6.39 0.40 -19.56
CA LEU A 242 5.53 -0.74 -19.31
C LEU A 242 5.42 -1.65 -20.52
N TYR A 243 5.08 -1.09 -21.68
CA TYR A 243 4.72 -1.84 -22.88
C TYR A 243 5.86 -1.95 -23.91
N PRO A 244 5.90 -3.05 -24.68
CA PRO A 244 5.08 -4.25 -24.51
C PRO A 244 5.48 -5.03 -23.25
N LEU A 245 4.50 -5.61 -22.56
CA LEU A 245 4.79 -6.49 -21.42
C LEU A 245 5.62 -7.70 -21.88
N LEU A 246 6.62 -8.07 -21.08
CA LEU A 246 7.48 -9.22 -21.35
C LEU A 246 6.97 -10.45 -20.61
N GLU A 247 6.87 -11.57 -21.32
CA GLU A 247 6.53 -12.85 -20.71
C GLU A 247 7.71 -13.44 -19.93
N THR A 248 7.41 -14.02 -18.78
CA THR A 248 8.40 -14.68 -17.93
C THR A 248 7.73 -15.74 -17.06
N THR A 249 8.46 -16.26 -16.08
CA THR A 249 7.90 -17.04 -14.99
C THR A 249 8.27 -16.43 -13.65
N PHE A 250 7.40 -16.58 -12.66
CA PHE A 250 7.60 -16.17 -11.29
C PHE A 250 6.89 -17.18 -10.40
N VAL A 251 7.52 -17.60 -9.28
CA VAL A 251 7.02 -18.68 -8.41
C VAL A 251 6.54 -19.93 -9.16
N GLY A 252 7.18 -20.27 -10.29
CA GLY A 252 6.87 -21.47 -11.08
C GLY A 252 5.68 -21.36 -12.04
N VAL A 253 4.99 -20.21 -12.11
CA VAL A 253 3.89 -19.98 -13.07
C VAL A 253 4.25 -18.90 -14.08
N LYS A 254 3.49 -18.81 -15.18
CA LYS A 254 3.65 -17.73 -16.17
C LYS A 254 3.33 -16.39 -15.51
N ALA A 255 4.14 -15.38 -15.82
CA ALA A 255 3.99 -14.02 -15.32
C ALA A 255 4.36 -13.02 -16.42
N LYS A 256 4.01 -11.75 -16.21
CA LYS A 256 4.46 -10.64 -17.05
C LYS A 256 5.19 -9.60 -16.22
N ILE A 257 6.10 -8.89 -16.86
CA ILE A 257 6.86 -7.78 -16.28
C ILE A 257 6.89 -6.59 -17.26
N PRO A 258 7.21 -5.37 -16.78
CA PRO A 258 7.41 -4.21 -17.64
C PRO A 258 8.53 -4.39 -18.68
N TYR A 259 8.44 -3.70 -19.82
CA TYR A 259 9.47 -3.69 -20.87
C TYR A 259 10.83 -3.17 -20.35
N LYS A 260 10.82 -2.01 -19.68
CA LYS A 260 11.99 -1.35 -19.07
C LYS A 260 12.06 -1.61 -17.57
N TYR A 261 11.93 -2.87 -17.18
CA TYR A 261 11.90 -3.30 -15.78
C TYR A 261 13.13 -2.83 -14.98
N ARG A 262 14.33 -2.77 -15.59
CA ARG A 262 15.54 -2.30 -14.90
C ARG A 262 15.41 -0.82 -14.55
N GLU A 263 15.01 -0.01 -15.52
CA GLU A 263 14.85 1.44 -15.36
C GLU A 263 13.77 1.77 -14.34
N MET A 264 12.66 1.04 -14.34
CA MET A 264 11.62 1.16 -13.31
C MET A 264 12.17 0.86 -11.91
N LEU A 265 12.86 -0.28 -11.74
CA LEU A 265 13.44 -0.64 -10.44
C LEU A 265 14.53 0.34 -9.99
N VAL A 266 15.33 0.88 -10.91
CA VAL A 266 16.36 1.88 -10.58
C VAL A 266 15.72 3.22 -10.18
N ALA A 267 14.64 3.63 -10.84
CA ALA A 267 13.92 4.84 -10.48
C ALA A 267 13.32 4.73 -9.06
N GLU A 268 12.83 3.54 -8.68
CA GLU A 268 12.19 3.30 -7.40
C GLU A 268 13.18 3.04 -6.26
N TYR A 269 14.16 2.15 -6.46
CA TYR A 269 15.05 1.65 -5.40
C TYR A 269 16.52 2.07 -5.55
N GLY A 270 16.87 2.72 -6.67
CA GLY A 270 18.23 3.11 -7.00
C GLY A 270 19.09 1.97 -7.56
N GLU A 271 20.20 2.32 -8.22
CA GLU A 271 21.17 1.38 -8.83
C GLU A 271 21.70 0.32 -7.85
N LYS A 272 21.85 0.69 -6.57
CA LYS A 272 22.38 -0.22 -5.53
C LYS A 272 21.43 -1.36 -5.20
N ALA A 273 20.11 -1.15 -5.27
CA ALA A 273 19.13 -2.20 -4.99
C ALA A 273 19.22 -3.39 -5.97
N LEU A 274 19.84 -3.19 -7.14
CA LEU A 274 20.04 -4.22 -8.17
C LEU A 274 21.38 -4.95 -8.07
N SER A 275 22.29 -4.52 -7.19
CA SER A 275 23.68 -4.98 -7.15
C SER A 275 24.24 -5.24 -5.75
N GLN A 276 23.77 -4.54 -4.72
CA GLN A 276 24.29 -4.64 -3.36
C GLN A 276 23.73 -5.88 -2.66
N LYS A 277 24.63 -6.77 -2.22
CA LYS A 277 24.32 -8.09 -1.61
C LYS A 277 24.30 -8.11 -0.07
N GLU A 278 24.55 -6.96 0.56
CA GLU A 278 24.83 -6.87 2.00
C GLU A 278 23.65 -6.36 2.87
N PHE A 279 22.46 -6.13 2.29
CA PHE A 279 21.31 -5.58 3.03
C PHE A 279 20.76 -6.56 4.08
N LYS A 280 20.68 -7.84 3.72
CA LYS A 280 20.44 -9.06 4.53
C LYS A 280 21.25 -10.15 3.84
N LYS A 281 21.98 -11.05 4.51
CA LYS A 281 23.03 -11.84 3.81
C LYS A 281 22.51 -12.57 2.55
N PHE A 282 22.98 -12.17 1.38
CA PHE A 282 22.80 -12.94 0.15
C PHE A 282 23.80 -14.10 0.17
N ILE A 283 23.32 -15.34 0.09
CA ILE A 283 24.18 -16.51 0.02
C ILE A 283 24.49 -16.78 -1.46
N ASP A 284 25.67 -16.37 -1.90
CA ASP A 284 26.09 -16.48 -3.31
C ASP A 284 25.97 -17.91 -3.87
N ASP A 285 26.45 -18.93 -3.15
CA ASP A 285 26.39 -20.32 -3.61
C ASP A 285 24.96 -20.84 -3.79
N LYS A 286 24.01 -20.24 -3.07
CA LYS A 286 22.60 -20.62 -3.09
C LYS A 286 21.74 -19.66 -3.92
N MET A 287 22.33 -18.54 -4.35
CA MET A 287 21.71 -17.36 -4.95
C MET A 287 20.38 -16.98 -4.30
N GLU A 288 20.33 -17.10 -2.98
CA GLU A 288 19.15 -16.82 -2.17
C GLU A 288 19.48 -15.73 -1.17
N TRP A 289 18.56 -14.81 -1.00
CA TRP A 289 18.55 -13.95 0.16
C TRP A 289 18.17 -14.81 1.37
N VAL A 290 18.82 -14.58 2.52
CA VAL A 290 18.42 -15.20 3.79
C VAL A 290 18.18 -14.08 4.81
N PRO A 291 17.08 -14.12 5.56
CA PRO A 291 16.87 -13.20 6.69
C PRO A 291 18.03 -13.32 7.69
N ASN A 292 18.41 -12.20 8.32
CA ASN A 292 19.58 -12.18 9.22
C ASN A 292 19.41 -13.05 10.48
N ASP A 293 18.18 -13.37 10.82
CA ASP A 293 17.70 -14.14 11.97
C ASP A 293 17.66 -15.65 11.71
N GLU A 294 17.83 -16.09 10.45
CA GLU A 294 17.99 -17.50 10.07
C GLU A 294 19.48 -17.89 9.85
N LEU A 295 20.42 -17.01 10.23
CA LEU A 295 21.88 -17.23 10.18
C LEU A 295 22.42 -17.79 11.50
#